data_AF-A0A9P5TGY4-F1
#
_entry.id   AF-A0A9P5TGY4-F1
#
_cell.length_a   1.000
_cell.length_b   1.000
_cell.length_c   1.000
_cell.angle_alpha   90.00
_cell.angle_beta   90.00
_cell.angle_gamma   90.00
#
_symmetry.space_group_name_H-M   'P 1'
#
loop_
_entity.id
_entity.type
_entity.pdbx_description
1 polymer ?
#
loop_
_entity_poly.entity_id
_entity_poly.type
_entity_poly.pdbx_seq_one_letter_code
_entity_poly.pdbx_strand_id
1 'polypeptide(L)'
;MPICHCHWAKCNGRVVGQRLFDSHLREDKRIQANAALEAASQACEDQDTSIVSYISALTLSDATTGISAIPGGRLWSRTGSSQSSTDVSPQQLNLPVTEALYEIRDIEKGLDALIAHVDPQLRLLEPPPTHNNTIPFPLRISLCDASRLHNRLSSISIWKAPVQEAKKAVNERLVSFIGQLRKANSSWIWQSSVLHVDGESIQDFDTGMPAFFNHVS
;
A
#
# COMPACT_ATOMS: atom_id res chain seq x y z
N MET A 1 37.82 5.13 2.98
CA MET A 1 36.96 5.98 2.11
C MET A 1 36.23 5.06 1.13
N PRO A 2 34.90 5.18 0.98
CA PRO A 2 34.11 4.28 0.15
C PRO A 2 34.33 4.50 -1.36
N ILE A 3 34.14 3.42 -2.13
CA ILE A 3 34.15 3.41 -3.59
C ILE A 3 32.71 3.59 -4.10
N CYS A 4 32.48 4.56 -4.99
CA CYS A 4 31.15 4.89 -5.51
C CYS A 4 30.95 4.44 -6.96
N HIS A 5 29.87 3.68 -7.20
CA HIS A 5 29.44 3.23 -8.52
C HIS A 5 28.07 3.81 -8.93
N CYS A 6 27.69 4.97 -8.38
CA CYS A 6 26.39 5.55 -8.64
C CYS A 6 26.18 5.87 -10.13
N HIS A 7 24.94 5.70 -10.60
CA HIS A 7 24.57 5.97 -11.99
C HIS A 7 24.35 7.47 -12.22
N TRP A 8 23.81 8.18 -11.22
CA TRP A 8 23.51 9.61 -11.29
C TRP A 8 24.74 10.48 -11.55
N ALA A 9 25.77 10.36 -10.70
CA ALA A 9 27.02 11.11 -10.87
C ALA A 9 28.08 10.37 -11.70
N LYS A 10 27.73 9.20 -12.29
CA LYS A 10 28.61 8.38 -13.12
C LYS A 10 30.00 8.18 -12.51
N CYS A 11 30.02 7.82 -11.23
CA CYS A 11 31.27 7.80 -10.46
C CYS A 11 32.25 6.71 -10.91
N ASN A 12 31.80 5.67 -11.62
CA ASN A 12 32.64 4.63 -12.25
C ASN A 12 33.70 4.02 -11.29
N GLY A 13 33.36 3.82 -10.01
CA GLY A 13 34.28 3.26 -9.03
C GLY A 13 35.29 4.25 -8.45
N ARG A 14 35.01 5.55 -8.50
CA ARG A 14 35.85 6.56 -7.82
C ARG A 14 35.71 6.45 -6.30
N VAL A 15 36.83 6.61 -5.60
CA VAL A 15 36.85 6.78 -4.14
C VAL A 15 36.35 8.19 -3.82
N VAL A 16 35.34 8.28 -2.95
CA VAL A 16 34.74 9.56 -2.55
C VAL A 16 34.65 9.65 -1.02
N GLY A 17 34.50 10.86 -0.49
CA GLY A 17 34.24 11.05 0.94
C GLY A 17 32.88 10.47 1.34
N GLN A 18 32.75 9.99 2.59
CA GLN A 18 31.54 9.34 3.10
C GLN A 18 30.27 10.18 2.86
N ARG A 19 30.32 11.48 3.19
CA ARG A 19 29.19 12.39 3.00
C ARG A 19 28.74 12.49 1.54
N LEU A 20 29.68 12.46 0.61
CA LEU A 20 29.38 12.54 -0.83
C LEU A 20 28.80 11.21 -1.32
N PHE A 21 29.35 10.08 -0.84
CA PHE A 21 28.81 8.74 -1.10
C PHE A 21 27.34 8.63 -0.68
N ASP A 22 27.00 9.04 0.55
CA ASP A 22 25.63 8.97 1.07
C ASP A 22 24.67 9.90 0.31
N SER A 23 25.18 11.02 -0.21
CA SER A 23 24.41 11.91 -1.09
C SER A 23 24.10 11.25 -2.43
N HIS A 24 25.12 10.67 -3.08
CA HIS A 24 24.96 9.97 -4.36
C HIS A 24 24.01 8.78 -4.24
N LEU A 25 24.14 8.01 -3.15
CA LEU A 25 23.29 6.85 -2.91
C LEU A 25 21.82 7.22 -2.73
N ARG A 26 21.53 8.34 -2.03
CA ARG A 26 20.16 8.84 -1.90
C ARG A 26 19.58 9.27 -3.23
N GLU A 27 20.37 9.94 -4.07
CA GLU A 27 19.92 10.42 -5.36
C GLU A 27 19.67 9.27 -6.35
N ASP A 28 20.56 8.28 -6.39
CA ASP A 28 20.35 7.06 -7.19
C ASP A 28 19.06 6.33 -6.78
N LYS A 29 18.82 6.19 -5.47
CA LYS A 29 17.57 5.58 -4.97
C LYS A 29 16.34 6.38 -5.39
N ARG A 30 16.42 7.71 -5.36
CA ARG A 30 15.33 8.60 -5.80
C ARG A 30 15.02 8.41 -7.28
N ILE A 31 16.05 8.35 -8.12
CA ILE A 31 15.90 8.15 -9.57
C ILE A 31 15.33 6.76 -9.86
N GLN A 32 15.81 5.72 -9.19
CA GLN A 32 15.27 4.37 -9.35
C GLN A 32 13.79 4.30 -8.94
N ALA A 33 13.40 4.94 -7.85
CA ALA A 33 12.01 4.98 -7.42
C ALA A 33 11.12 5.72 -8.43
N ASN A 34 11.57 6.86 -8.96
CA ASN A 34 10.84 7.61 -9.97
C ASN A 34 10.70 6.82 -11.28
N ALA A 35 11.78 6.18 -11.74
CA ALA A 35 11.76 5.35 -12.95
C ALA A 35 10.82 4.14 -12.78
N ALA A 36 10.79 3.51 -11.60
CA ALA A 36 9.86 2.43 -11.32
C ALA A 36 8.39 2.91 -11.31
N LEU A 37 8.13 4.12 -10.79
CA LEU A 37 6.80 4.72 -10.79
C LEU A 37 6.33 5.06 -12.21
N GLU A 38 7.21 5.64 -13.03
CA GLU A 38 6.92 5.96 -14.44
C GLU A 38 6.66 4.68 -15.25
N ALA A 39 7.50 3.65 -15.08
CA ALA A 39 7.29 2.34 -15.71
C ALA A 39 5.96 1.69 -15.29
N ALA A 40 5.58 1.80 -14.01
CA ALA A 40 4.30 1.30 -13.53
C ALA A 40 3.12 2.07 -14.11
N SER A 41 3.22 3.40 -14.23
CA SER A 41 2.19 4.23 -14.88
C SER A 41 2.02 3.86 -16.34
N GLN A 42 3.12 3.72 -17.08
CA GLN A 42 3.09 3.31 -18.49
C GLN A 42 2.44 1.93 -18.65
N ALA A 43 2.77 0.97 -17.78
CA ALA A 43 2.18 -0.36 -17.83
C ALA A 43 0.65 -0.33 -17.60
N CYS A 44 0.15 0.57 -16.74
CA CYS A 44 -1.29 0.77 -16.56
C CYS A 44 -1.94 1.37 -17.82
N GLU A 45 -1.32 2.37 -18.44
CA GLU A 45 -1.82 2.96 -19.70
C GLU A 45 -1.84 1.94 -20.85
N ASP A 46 -0.81 1.09 -20.94
CA ASP A 46 -0.74 0.01 -21.93
C ASP A 46 -1.86 -1.04 -21.71
N GLN A 47 -2.22 -1.31 -20.44
CA GLN A 47 -3.35 -2.18 -20.13
C GLN A 47 -4.68 -1.55 -20.52
N ASP A 48 -4.90 -0.28 -20.21
CA ASP A 48 -6.12 0.44 -20.56
C ASP A 48 -6.31 0.50 -22.08
N THR A 49 -5.24 0.80 -22.83
CA THR A 49 -5.29 0.80 -24.30
C THR A 49 -5.58 -0.59 -24.87
N SER A 50 -5.01 -1.66 -24.29
CA SER A 50 -5.32 -3.03 -24.68
C SER A 50 -6.79 -3.39 -24.41
N ILE A 51 -7.35 -2.96 -23.28
CA ILE A 51 -8.76 -3.20 -22.94
C ILE A 51 -9.67 -2.45 -23.90
N VAL A 52 -9.39 -1.18 -24.18
CA VAL A 52 -10.15 -0.36 -25.14
C VAL A 52 -10.10 -0.97 -26.54
N SER A 53 -8.93 -1.45 -26.98
CA SER A 53 -8.77 -2.14 -28.26
C SER A 53 -9.60 -3.43 -28.32
N TYR A 54 -9.57 -4.24 -27.26
CA TYR A 54 -10.35 -5.47 -27.17
C TYR A 54 -11.86 -5.21 -27.20
N ILE A 55 -12.35 -4.24 -26.43
CA ILE A 55 -13.77 -3.83 -26.45
C ILE A 55 -14.17 -3.36 -27.86
N SER A 56 -13.32 -2.58 -28.52
CA SER A 56 -13.57 -2.11 -29.89
C SER A 56 -13.61 -3.26 -30.90
N ALA A 57 -12.79 -4.30 -30.71
CA ALA A 57 -12.82 -5.49 -31.56
C ALA A 57 -14.10 -6.32 -31.36
N LEU A 58 -14.59 -6.43 -30.11
CA LEU A 58 -15.85 -7.13 -29.82
C LEU A 58 -17.06 -6.44 -30.46
N THR A 59 -17.15 -5.10 -30.39
CA THR A 59 -18.27 -4.36 -30.99
C THR A 59 -18.29 -4.43 -32.52
N LEU A 60 -17.13 -4.57 -33.16
CA LEU A 60 -17.03 -4.76 -34.61
C LEU A 60 -17.37 -6.19 -35.05
N SER A 61 -17.12 -7.19 -34.19
CA SER A 61 -17.39 -8.60 -34.50
C SER A 61 -18.89 -8.90 -34.60
N ASP A 62 -19.72 -8.26 -33.77
CA ASP A 62 -21.19 -8.39 -33.83
C ASP A 62 -21.82 -7.79 -35.11
N ALA A 63 -21.11 -6.92 -35.84
CA ALA A 63 -21.62 -6.28 -37.05
C ALA A 63 -21.47 -7.14 -38.33
N THR A 64 -20.74 -8.25 -38.29
CA THR A 64 -20.38 -9.03 -39.50
C THR A 64 -20.99 -10.42 -39.60
N THR A 65 -21.63 -10.96 -38.55
CA THR A 65 -22.41 -12.20 -38.63
C THR A 65 -23.83 -11.91 -39.10
N GLY A 66 -24.01 -11.83 -40.42
CA GLY A 66 -25.31 -11.69 -41.08
C GLY A 66 -26.22 -12.93 -40.98
N ILE A 67 -26.57 -13.39 -39.77
CA ILE A 67 -27.57 -14.44 -39.55
C ILE A 67 -28.52 -14.05 -38.39
N SER A 68 -29.71 -13.62 -38.80
CA SER A 68 -31.03 -13.79 -38.16
C SER A 68 -31.23 -13.46 -36.66
N ALA A 69 -31.85 -12.29 -36.46
CA ALA A 69 -33.06 -12.05 -35.66
C ALA A 69 -33.18 -12.68 -34.27
N ILE A 70 -32.74 -11.93 -33.25
CA ILE A 70 -33.58 -11.39 -32.16
C ILE A 70 -32.83 -10.15 -31.62
N PRO A 71 -33.31 -8.91 -31.81
CA PRO A 71 -32.71 -7.73 -31.21
C PRO A 71 -33.20 -7.61 -29.76
N GLY A 72 -32.66 -8.44 -28.88
CA GLY A 72 -32.86 -8.38 -27.44
C GLY A 72 -31.90 -7.38 -26.79
N GLY A 73 -32.01 -6.09 -27.12
CA GLY A 73 -31.07 -5.09 -26.63
C GLY A 73 -31.48 -3.64 -26.89
N ARG A 74 -32.79 -3.34 -26.86
CA ARG A 74 -33.25 -1.97 -26.59
C ARG A 74 -32.63 -1.53 -25.28
N LEU A 75 -31.81 -0.47 -25.26
CA LEU A 75 -31.73 0.43 -24.11
C LEU A 75 -31.01 1.77 -24.37
N TRP A 76 -30.30 1.97 -25.50
CA TRP A 76 -29.51 3.20 -25.66
C TRP A 76 -29.69 3.84 -27.03
N SER A 77 -30.86 4.46 -27.27
CA SER A 77 -30.97 5.52 -28.28
C SER A 77 -32.11 6.48 -27.99
N ARG A 78 -31.69 7.69 -27.57
CA ARG A 78 -32.16 9.02 -27.96
C ARG A 78 -33.60 9.47 -27.66
N THR A 79 -33.67 10.54 -26.87
CA THR A 79 -34.18 11.88 -27.25
C THR A 79 -33.36 12.91 -26.44
N GLY A 80 -32.94 14.07 -26.89
CA GLY A 80 -33.05 14.81 -28.14
C GLY A 80 -32.08 16.00 -28.07
N SER A 81 -31.72 16.52 -29.24
CA SER A 81 -30.86 17.68 -29.45
C SER A 81 -31.33 18.94 -28.71
N SER A 82 -30.42 19.58 -27.96
CA SER A 82 -30.19 21.03 -28.05
C SER A 82 -28.82 21.38 -27.46
N GLN A 83 -28.11 22.21 -28.21
CA GLN A 83 -26.79 22.74 -27.91
C GLN A 83 -26.77 23.48 -26.56
N SER A 84 -25.89 23.06 -25.66
CA SER A 84 -25.19 23.99 -24.77
C SER A 84 -23.89 23.35 -24.28
N SER A 85 -22.78 23.95 -24.69
CA SER A 85 -21.47 23.77 -24.07
C SER A 85 -21.60 24.08 -22.58
N THR A 86 -21.60 23.04 -21.75
CA THR A 86 -21.57 23.17 -20.30
C THR A 86 -20.62 22.10 -19.80
N ASP A 87 -19.68 22.53 -18.96
CA ASP A 87 -18.68 21.73 -18.27
C ASP A 87 -19.12 20.29 -18.01
N VAL A 88 -18.30 19.35 -18.45
CA VAL A 88 -18.42 17.94 -18.13
C VAL A 88 -18.06 17.77 -16.66
N SER A 89 -19.00 18.13 -15.79
CA SER A 89 -18.99 17.72 -14.40
C SER A 89 -19.02 16.19 -14.40
N PRO A 90 -18.04 15.52 -13.79
CA PRO A 90 -17.97 14.06 -13.81
C PRO A 90 -19.29 13.55 -13.24
N GLN A 91 -20.02 12.79 -14.04
CA GLN A 91 -21.26 12.14 -13.65
C GLN A 91 -20.95 11.31 -12.40
N GLN A 92 -21.22 11.89 -11.24
CA GLN A 92 -21.33 11.16 -9.99
C GLN A 92 -22.45 10.16 -10.25
N LEU A 93 -22.06 8.92 -10.58
CA LEU A 93 -22.92 7.76 -10.53
C LEU A 93 -23.50 7.74 -9.12
N ASN A 94 -24.65 8.38 -8.96
CA ASN A 94 -25.37 8.44 -7.71
C ASN A 94 -25.87 7.02 -7.47
N LEU A 95 -25.03 6.20 -6.83
CA LEU A 95 -25.46 4.92 -6.31
C LEU A 95 -26.73 5.18 -5.50
N PRO A 96 -27.81 4.42 -5.70
CA PRO A 96 -28.97 4.54 -4.86
C PRO A 96 -28.55 4.34 -3.40
N VAL A 97 -29.11 5.13 -2.50
CA VAL A 97 -28.78 5.11 -1.05
C VAL A 97 -28.84 3.69 -0.48
N THR A 98 -29.76 2.87 -0.97
CA THR A 98 -29.90 1.46 -0.61
C THR A 98 -28.66 0.65 -0.93
N GLU A 99 -28.06 0.81 -2.10
CA GLU A 99 -26.87 0.08 -2.54
C GLU A 99 -25.65 0.44 -1.69
N ALA A 100 -25.45 1.74 -1.39
CA ALA A 100 -24.39 2.16 -0.48
C ALA A 100 -24.56 1.61 0.94
N LEU A 101 -25.79 1.55 1.45
CA LEU A 101 -26.04 0.92 2.75
C LEU A 101 -25.78 -0.60 2.73
N TYR A 102 -26.10 -1.28 1.62
CA TYR A 102 -25.74 -2.68 1.44
C TYR A 102 -24.22 -2.87 1.40
N GLU A 103 -23.48 -2.01 0.72
CA GLU A 103 -22.02 -2.06 0.67
C GLU A 103 -21.39 -1.81 2.05
N ILE A 104 -21.88 -0.81 2.80
CA ILE A 104 -21.43 -0.57 4.18
C ILE A 104 -21.67 -1.81 5.05
N ARG A 105 -22.84 -2.45 4.92
CA ARG A 105 -23.17 -3.67 5.67
C ARG A 105 -22.27 -4.86 5.27
N ASP A 106 -21.91 -4.98 4.00
CA ASP A 106 -20.95 -5.99 3.54
C ASP A 106 -19.56 -5.76 4.15
N ILE A 107 -19.10 -4.51 4.14
CA ILE A 107 -17.84 -4.12 4.78
C ILE A 107 -17.87 -4.42 6.29
N GLU A 108 -18.98 -4.12 6.97
CA GLU A 108 -19.14 -4.42 8.39
C GLU A 108 -19.05 -5.92 8.67
N LYS A 109 -19.73 -6.77 7.89
CA LYS A 109 -19.59 -8.23 8.00
C LYS A 109 -18.17 -8.71 7.76
N GLY A 110 -17.49 -8.13 6.76
CA GLY A 110 -16.08 -8.41 6.48
C GLY A 110 -15.18 -8.03 7.66
N LEU A 111 -15.45 -6.91 8.31
CA LEU A 111 -14.76 -6.47 9.52
C LEU A 111 -15.02 -7.43 10.69
N ASP A 112 -16.27 -7.82 10.93
CA ASP A 112 -16.63 -8.74 12.02
C ASP A 112 -15.95 -10.10 11.84
N ALA A 113 -15.96 -10.64 10.62
CA ALA A 113 -15.28 -11.89 10.29
C ALA A 113 -13.75 -11.77 10.49
N LEU A 114 -13.16 -10.64 10.09
CA LEU A 114 -11.73 -10.39 10.27
C LEU A 114 -11.36 -10.27 11.75
N ILE A 115 -12.15 -9.56 12.55
CA ILE A 115 -11.96 -9.44 14.00
C ILE A 115 -12.04 -10.83 14.64
N ALA A 116 -13.08 -11.60 14.33
CA ALA A 116 -13.26 -12.95 14.89
C ALA A 116 -12.08 -13.89 14.56
N HIS A 117 -11.49 -13.73 13.37
CA HIS A 117 -10.31 -14.51 12.96
C HIS A 117 -9.01 -14.06 13.67
N VAL A 118 -8.85 -12.76 13.90
CA VAL A 118 -7.58 -12.17 14.34
C VAL A 118 -7.48 -12.05 15.86
N ASP A 119 -8.58 -11.80 16.55
CA ASP A 119 -8.62 -11.67 18.01
C ASP A 119 -7.97 -12.87 18.75
N PRO A 120 -8.24 -14.15 18.43
CA PRO A 120 -7.55 -15.26 19.07
C PRO A 120 -6.05 -15.28 18.77
N GLN A 121 -5.64 -14.88 17.56
CA GLN A 121 -4.23 -14.85 17.17
C GLN A 121 -3.46 -13.73 17.87
N LEU A 122 -4.09 -12.58 18.10
CA LEU A 122 -3.48 -11.49 18.87
C LEU A 122 -3.24 -11.88 20.33
N ARG A 123 -4.15 -12.66 20.92
CA ARG A 123 -4.02 -13.16 22.30
C ARG A 123 -2.94 -14.24 22.44
N LEU A 124 -2.74 -15.02 21.38
CA LEU A 124 -1.74 -16.09 21.30
C LEU A 124 -0.44 -15.63 20.61
N LEU A 125 -0.26 -14.33 20.39
CA LEU A 125 0.92 -13.80 19.72
C LEU A 125 2.12 -13.91 20.65
N GLU A 126 2.88 -15.00 20.49
CA GLU A 126 4.12 -15.22 21.22
C GLU A 126 5.22 -14.26 20.72
N PRO A 127 6.24 -13.96 21.56
CA PRO A 127 7.41 -13.22 21.10
C PRO A 127 8.10 -13.92 19.92
N PRO A 128 8.75 -13.16 19.01
CA PRO A 128 9.44 -13.74 17.87
C PRO A 128 10.48 -14.80 18.33
N PRO A 129 10.43 -16.03 17.78
CA PRO A 129 11.12 -17.18 18.36
C PRO A 129 12.64 -17.17 18.19
N THR A 130 13.18 -16.33 17.29
CA THR A 130 14.64 -16.24 17.07
C THR A 130 15.04 -14.83 16.68
N HIS A 131 16.31 -14.51 16.96
CA HIS A 131 17.04 -13.28 16.62
C HIS A 131 17.10 -12.98 15.11
N ASN A 132 16.55 -13.84 14.25
CA ASN A 132 16.61 -13.58 12.82
C ASN A 132 15.54 -12.55 12.43
N ASN A 133 15.98 -11.32 12.13
CA ASN A 133 15.17 -10.20 11.59
C ASN A 133 14.36 -10.53 10.32
N THR A 134 14.50 -11.75 9.81
CA THR A 134 13.81 -12.23 8.61
C THR A 134 12.37 -12.69 8.89
N ILE A 135 11.98 -12.95 10.14
CA ILE A 135 10.62 -13.45 10.42
C ILE A 135 9.60 -12.29 10.33
N PRO A 136 8.71 -12.30 9.32
CA PRO A 136 7.72 -11.24 9.16
C PRO A 136 6.64 -11.34 10.25
N PHE A 137 6.01 -10.20 10.56
CA PHE A 137 4.86 -10.16 11.46
C PHE A 137 3.73 -11.09 10.95
N PRO A 138 3.26 -12.06 11.76
CA PRO A 138 2.34 -13.10 11.29
C PRO A 138 0.97 -12.57 10.86
N LEU A 139 0.51 -11.46 11.42
CA LEU A 139 -0.78 -10.85 11.09
C LEU A 139 -0.68 -9.77 9.99
N ARG A 140 0.37 -9.82 9.16
CA ARG A 140 0.56 -8.87 8.06
C ARG A 140 -0.58 -8.92 7.04
N ILE A 141 -1.07 -10.12 6.72
CA ILE A 141 -2.19 -10.32 5.78
C ILE A 141 -3.45 -9.64 6.32
N SER A 142 -3.76 -9.84 7.60
CA SER A 142 -4.90 -9.23 8.26
C SER A 142 -4.84 -7.69 8.27
N LEU A 143 -3.64 -7.11 8.41
CA LEU A 143 -3.44 -5.66 8.31
C LEU A 143 -3.72 -5.14 6.89
N CYS A 144 -3.30 -5.89 5.86
CA CYS A 144 -3.63 -5.59 4.47
C CYS A 144 -5.14 -5.69 4.21
N ASP A 145 -5.80 -6.74 4.72
CA ASP A 145 -7.24 -6.92 4.56
C ASP A 145 -8.06 -5.82 5.25
N ALA A 146 -7.67 -5.43 6.47
CA ALA A 146 -8.28 -4.30 7.18
C ALA A 146 -8.10 -2.98 6.40
N SER A 147 -6.93 -2.77 5.80
CA SER A 147 -6.65 -1.59 4.96
C SER A 147 -7.50 -1.61 3.68
N ARG A 148 -7.71 -2.79 3.07
CA ARG A 148 -8.61 -2.95 1.91
C ARG A 148 -10.05 -2.61 2.27
N LEU A 149 -10.56 -3.08 3.42
CA LEU A 149 -11.90 -2.74 3.91
C LEU A 149 -12.04 -1.22 4.15
N HIS A 150 -11.03 -0.59 4.76
CA HIS A 150 -11.01 0.85 4.96
C HIS A 150 -11.03 1.65 3.64
N ASN A 151 -10.29 1.19 2.62
CA ASN A 151 -10.29 1.84 1.30
C ASN A 151 -11.65 1.68 0.60
N ARG A 152 -12.27 0.49 0.67
CA ARG A 152 -13.65 0.27 0.18
C ARG A 152 -14.67 1.16 0.89
N LEU A 153 -14.56 1.32 2.20
CA LEU A 153 -15.45 2.23 2.94
C LEU A 153 -15.24 3.69 2.52
N SER A 154 -13.98 4.06 2.26
CA SER A 154 -13.61 5.41 1.83
C SER A 154 -14.13 5.74 0.44
N SER A 155 -14.19 4.78 -0.49
CA SER A 155 -14.71 4.99 -1.85
C SER A 155 -16.21 5.28 -1.90
N ILE A 156 -16.98 4.97 -0.85
CA ILE A 156 -18.39 5.32 -0.76
C ILE A 156 -18.51 6.84 -0.57
N SER A 157 -18.80 7.55 -1.66
CA SER A 157 -18.79 9.02 -1.75
C SER A 157 -20.15 9.68 -1.50
N ILE A 158 -21.19 8.93 -1.10
CA ILE A 158 -22.54 9.46 -0.91
C ILE A 158 -22.67 10.31 0.36
N TRP A 159 -23.06 11.58 0.21
CA TRP A 159 -23.24 12.56 1.30
C TRP A 159 -24.68 12.60 1.86
N LYS A 160 -25.28 11.45 2.14
CA LYS A 160 -26.60 11.38 2.78
C LYS A 160 -26.44 11.02 4.25
N ALA A 161 -27.18 11.70 5.12
CA ALA A 161 -27.13 11.52 6.58
C ALA A 161 -27.12 10.05 7.04
N PRO A 162 -28.05 9.17 6.61
CA PRO A 162 -28.04 7.76 7.05
C PRO A 162 -26.79 6.99 6.60
N VAL A 163 -26.26 7.30 5.41
CA VAL A 163 -25.04 6.66 4.88
C VAL A 163 -23.83 7.14 5.67
N GLN A 164 -23.74 8.43 5.95
CA GLN A 164 -22.64 9.03 6.70
C GLN A 164 -22.60 8.54 8.15
N GLU A 165 -23.76 8.40 8.79
CA GLU A 165 -23.86 7.84 10.15
C GLU A 165 -23.36 6.39 10.20
N ALA A 166 -23.87 5.52 9.30
CA ALA A 166 -23.43 4.13 9.21
C ALA A 166 -21.94 4.02 8.86
N LYS A 167 -21.47 4.81 7.88
CA LYS A 167 -20.06 4.87 7.48
C LYS A 167 -19.17 5.28 8.64
N LYS A 168 -19.56 6.31 9.41
CA LYS A 168 -18.79 6.79 10.56
C LYS A 168 -18.61 5.69 11.61
N ALA A 169 -19.69 4.99 11.97
CA ALA A 169 -19.62 3.91 12.96
C ALA A 169 -18.67 2.78 12.52
N VAL A 170 -18.78 2.31 11.27
CA VAL A 170 -17.88 1.27 10.74
C VAL A 170 -16.44 1.79 10.64
N ASN A 171 -16.24 3.05 10.27
CA ASN A 171 -14.92 3.67 10.17
C ASN A 171 -14.21 3.75 11.54
N GLU A 172 -14.91 4.17 12.59
CA GLU A 172 -14.36 4.22 13.95
C GLU A 172 -13.91 2.83 14.42
N ARG A 173 -14.72 1.79 14.14
CA ARG A 173 -14.36 0.40 14.43
C ARG A 173 -13.13 -0.07 13.64
N LEU A 174 -13.08 0.23 12.34
CA LEU A 174 -11.92 -0.10 11.48
C LEU A 174 -10.64 0.59 11.95
N VAL A 175 -10.69 1.89 12.24
CA VAL A 175 -9.53 2.67 12.71
C VAL A 175 -9.01 2.12 14.04
N SER A 176 -9.92 1.82 14.98
CA SER A 176 -9.56 1.18 16.25
C SER A 176 -8.87 -0.17 16.04
N PHE A 177 -9.45 -1.03 15.20
CA PHE A 177 -8.90 -2.35 14.90
C PHE A 177 -7.53 -2.28 14.19
N ILE A 178 -7.37 -1.42 13.18
CA ILE A 178 -6.08 -1.17 12.51
C ILE A 178 -5.04 -0.66 13.52
N GLY A 179 -5.46 0.22 14.44
CA GLY A 179 -4.60 0.71 15.52
C GLY A 179 -4.07 -0.42 16.41
N GLN A 180 -4.92 -1.39 16.77
CA GLN A 180 -4.52 -2.57 17.54
C GLN A 180 -3.51 -3.43 16.78
N LEU A 181 -3.75 -3.70 15.50
CA LEU A 181 -2.80 -4.47 14.65
C LEU A 181 -1.47 -3.76 14.50
N ARG A 182 -1.47 -2.43 14.31
CA ARG A 182 -0.24 -1.64 14.21
C ARG A 182 0.53 -1.66 15.53
N LYS A 183 -0.16 -1.54 16.67
CA LYS A 183 0.47 -1.64 17.99
C LYS A 183 1.11 -3.02 18.21
N ALA A 184 0.42 -4.10 17.83
CA ALA A 184 0.96 -5.46 17.89
C ALA A 184 2.19 -5.62 16.97
N ASN A 185 2.13 -5.09 15.74
CA ASN A 185 3.27 -5.09 14.82
C ASN A 185 4.48 -4.31 15.38
N SER A 186 4.26 -3.11 15.93
CA SER A 186 5.32 -2.34 16.57
C SER A 186 5.92 -3.07 17.78
N SER A 187 5.08 -3.73 18.59
CA SER A 187 5.55 -4.56 19.71
C SER A 187 6.40 -5.73 19.22
N TRP A 188 5.97 -6.40 18.14
CA TRP A 188 6.71 -7.50 17.51
C TRP A 188 8.10 -7.04 17.03
N ILE A 189 8.15 -5.92 16.29
CA ILE A 189 9.41 -5.33 15.80
C ILE A 189 10.31 -4.94 16.98
N TRP A 190 9.75 -4.30 18.00
CA TRP A 190 10.51 -3.90 19.18
C TRP A 190 11.13 -5.10 19.91
N GLN A 191 10.35 -6.16 20.15
CA GLN A 191 10.84 -7.39 20.78
C GLN A 191 11.95 -8.07 19.95
N SER A 192 11.84 -8.05 18.62
CA SER A 192 12.90 -8.57 17.76
C SER A 192 14.21 -7.77 17.85
N SER A 193 14.14 -6.47 18.15
CA SER A 193 15.32 -5.60 18.26
C SER A 193 16.04 -5.67 19.60
N VAL A 194 15.31 -5.85 20.71
CA VAL A 194 15.89 -5.88 22.08
C VAL A 194 16.78 -7.10 22.28
N LEU A 195 16.42 -8.24 21.69
CA LEU A 195 17.21 -9.47 21.79
C LEU A 195 18.60 -9.38 21.13
N HIS A 196 18.90 -8.29 20.40
CA HIS A 196 20.16 -8.13 19.69
C HIS A 196 21.28 -7.50 20.55
N VAL A 197 20.94 -6.79 21.64
CA VAL A 197 21.91 -5.91 22.32
C VAL A 197 22.78 -6.65 23.34
N ASP A 198 22.36 -7.80 23.86
CA ASP A 198 23.08 -8.47 24.97
C ASP A 198 24.14 -9.51 24.53
N GLY A 199 24.32 -9.73 23.22
CA GLY A 199 25.20 -10.78 22.68
C GLY A 199 26.58 -10.33 22.20
N GLU A 200 26.75 -9.05 21.85
CA GLU A 200 28.09 -8.49 21.64
C GLU A 200 28.63 -8.08 23.01
N SER A 201 29.08 -9.11 23.76
CA SER A 201 30.07 -8.93 24.81
C SER A 201 31.11 -8.00 24.25
N ILE A 202 31.16 -6.78 24.78
CA ILE A 202 32.27 -5.85 24.63
C ILE A 202 33.49 -6.69 24.97
N GLN A 203 34.19 -7.20 23.96
CA GLN A 203 35.58 -7.53 24.11
C GLN A 203 36.18 -6.19 24.50
N ASP A 204 36.46 -6.03 25.79
CA ASP A 204 37.32 -4.98 26.29
C ASP A 204 38.52 -4.97 25.35
N PHE A 205 38.56 -3.98 24.45
CA PHE A 205 39.76 -3.67 23.74
C PHE A 205 40.71 -3.24 24.84
N ASP A 206 41.53 -4.19 25.29
CA ASP A 206 42.74 -3.94 26.06
C ASP A 206 43.63 -3.07 25.15
N THR A 207 43.32 -1.78 25.12
CA THR A 207 44.20 -0.75 24.62
C THR A 207 45.39 -0.77 25.56
N GLY A 208 46.37 -1.61 25.23
CA GLY A 208 47.66 -1.72 25.90
C GLY A 208 48.41 -0.39 25.87
N MET A 209 47.90 0.59 26.61
CA MET A 209 48.56 1.83 26.93
C MET A 209 49.42 1.52 28.16
N PRO A 210 50.74 1.36 28.00
CA PRO A 210 51.62 1.23 29.15
C PRO A 210 51.48 2.48 30.02
N ALA A 211 51.15 2.28 31.29
CA ALA A 211 51.16 3.32 32.29
C ALA A 211 52.58 3.88 32.41
N PHE A 212 52.84 5.03 31.78
CA PHE A 212 54.05 5.81 32.02
C PHE A 212 53.95 6.44 33.41
N PHE A 213 54.52 5.75 34.40
CA PHE A 213 54.83 6.31 35.71
C PHE A 213 55.96 7.34 35.55
N ASN A 214 55.61 8.63 35.57
CA ASN A 214 56.59 9.69 35.79
C ASN A 214 56.83 9.85 37.29
N HIS A 215 57.93 9.24 37.76
CA HIS A 215 58.54 9.53 39.04
C HIS A 215 59.41 10.78 38.85
N VAL A 216 59.05 11.90 39.48
CA VAL A 216 59.93 13.07 39.59
C VAL A 216 60.30 13.21 41.06
N SER A 217 61.60 13.16 41.31
CA SER A 217 62.26 13.44 42.59
C SER A 217 62.57 14.93 42.73
#